data_AF-A0AAU1YVY3-F1
#
_entry.id   AF-A0AAU1YVY3-F1
#
_cell.length_a   1.000
_cell.length_b   1.000
_cell.length_c   1.000
_cell.angle_alpha   90.00
_cell.angle_beta   90.00
_cell.angle_gamma   90.00
#
_symmetry.space_group_name_H-M   'P 1'
#
loop_
_entity.id
_entity.type
_entity.pdbx_description
1 polymer ?
#
loop_
_entity_poly.entity_id
_entity_poly.type
_entity_poly.pdbx_seq_one_letter_code
_entity_poly.pdbx_strand_id
1 'polypeptide(L)'
;MTTPPKAGKCLSVRVDETLSDDLAIVMRTGMTASDAVRYAVAFLAHGYAWVWESGLYPDGVAPARMAVRVPAYDGVPTAPAARMTDSPGAA
;
A
#
# COMPACT_ATOMS: atom_id res chain seq x y z
N MET A 1 -15.48 4.60 20.07
CA MET A 1 -14.53 4.22 19.01
C MET A 1 -14.92 2.84 18.50
N THR A 2 -14.99 2.66 17.19
CA THR A 2 -15.36 1.37 16.59
C THR A 2 -14.10 0.50 16.52
N THR A 3 -14.10 -0.62 17.22
CA THR A 3 -12.99 -1.59 17.16
C THR A 3 -12.94 -2.21 15.75
N PRO A 4 -11.75 -2.43 15.18
CA PRO A 4 -11.62 -3.14 13.91
C PRO A 4 -12.33 -4.51 13.94
N PRO A 5 -12.90 -4.98 12.82
CA PRO A 5 -13.47 -6.32 12.74
C PRO A 5 -12.45 -7.40 13.15
N LYS A 6 -12.93 -8.47 13.79
CA LYS A 6 -12.09 -9.62 14.15
C LYS A 6 -11.49 -10.26 12.89
N ALA A 7 -10.23 -10.69 12.96
CA ALA A 7 -9.58 -11.44 11.89
C ALA A 7 -10.44 -12.64 11.44
N GLY A 8 -10.50 -12.88 10.13
CA GLY A 8 -11.30 -13.94 9.54
C GLY A 8 -12.80 -13.63 9.40
N LYS A 9 -13.29 -12.49 9.89
CA LYS A 9 -14.65 -12.03 9.61
C LYS A 9 -14.72 -11.27 8.30
N CYS A 10 -15.82 -11.47 7.56
CA CYS A 10 -16.12 -10.68 6.38
C CYS A 10 -16.50 -9.25 6.78
N LEU A 11 -15.98 -8.29 6.02
CA LEU A 11 -16.42 -6.89 6.05
C LEU A 11 -17.41 -6.69 4.90
N SER A 12 -18.56 -6.06 5.17
CA SER A 12 -19.51 -5.66 4.13
C SER A 12 -19.41 -4.15 3.93
N VAL A 13 -19.15 -3.73 2.69
CA VAL A 13 -19.08 -2.33 2.28
C VAL A 13 -20.11 -2.13 1.19
N ARG A 14 -20.91 -1.06 1.30
CA ARG A 14 -21.84 -0.67 0.24
C ARG A 14 -21.02 -0.09 -0.91
N VAL A 15 -21.25 -0.60 -2.11
CA VAL A 15 -20.60 -0.11 -3.33
C VAL A 15 -21.53 0.92 -3.98
N ASP A 16 -21.10 2.17 -3.95
CA ASP A 16 -21.70 3.23 -4.76
C ASP A 16 -20.99 3.32 -6.12
N GLU A 17 -21.46 4.23 -6.98
CA GLU A 17 -20.93 4.40 -8.33
C GLU A 17 -19.44 4.78 -8.30
N THR A 18 -19.03 5.66 -7.39
CA THR A 18 -17.63 6.08 -7.25
C THR A 18 -16.72 4.91 -6.86
N LEU A 19 -17.09 4.14 -5.82
CA LEU A 19 -16.31 2.97 -5.42
C LEU A 19 -16.28 1.91 -6.52
N SER A 20 -17.37 1.75 -7.28
CA SER A 20 -17.41 0.85 -8.43
C SER A 20 -16.39 1.24 -9.50
N ASP A 21 -16.34 2.52 -9.87
CA ASP A 21 -15.41 3.04 -10.88
C ASP A 21 -13.95 2.94 -10.42
N ASP A 22 -13.68 3.26 -9.15
CA ASP A 22 -12.34 3.14 -8.56
C ASP A 22 -11.85 1.68 -8.53
N LEU A 23 -12.72 0.75 -8.12
CA LEU A 23 -12.42 -0.68 -8.15
C LEU A 23 -12.14 -1.14 -9.58
N ALA A 24 -12.90 -0.67 -10.57
CA ALA A 24 -12.67 -1.02 -11.96
C ALA A 24 -11.28 -0.58 -12.45
N ILE A 25 -10.74 0.55 -11.98
CA ILE A 25 -9.37 1.00 -12.30
C ILE A 25 -8.34 0.03 -11.70
N VAL A 26 -8.43 -0.26 -10.40
CA VAL A 26 -7.45 -1.10 -9.70
C VAL A 26 -7.47 -2.53 -10.23
N MET A 27 -8.66 -3.07 -10.50
CA MET A 27 -8.84 -4.42 -11.00
C MET A 27 -8.31 -4.64 -12.43
N ARG A 28 -7.99 -3.59 -13.20
CA ARG A 28 -7.27 -3.73 -14.49
C ARG A 28 -5.90 -4.41 -14.34
N THR A 29 -5.34 -4.42 -13.13
CA THR A 29 -4.10 -5.13 -12.80
C THR A 29 -4.28 -6.64 -12.63
N GLY A 30 -5.51 -7.15 -12.71
CA GLY A 30 -5.85 -8.56 -12.49
C GLY A 30 -6.23 -8.90 -11.05
N MET A 31 -6.27 -7.92 -10.14
CA MET A 31 -6.72 -8.10 -8.76
C MET A 31 -8.23 -8.40 -8.69
N THR A 32 -8.64 -9.18 -7.69
CA THR A 32 -10.05 -9.26 -7.30
C THR A 32 -10.47 -8.00 -6.54
N ALA A 33 -11.77 -7.72 -6.43
CA ALA A 33 -12.26 -6.60 -5.62
C ALA A 33 -11.83 -6.71 -4.15
N SER A 34 -11.76 -7.93 -3.61
CA SER A 34 -11.29 -8.16 -2.23
C SER A 34 -9.81 -7.83 -2.07
N ASP A 35 -8.98 -8.20 -3.05
CA ASP A 35 -7.55 -7.90 -3.02
C ASP A 35 -7.29 -6.40 -3.19
N ALA A 36 -8.04 -5.74 -4.09
CA ALA A 36 -7.97 -4.30 -4.27
C ALA A 36 -8.31 -3.55 -2.97
N VAL A 37 -9.39 -3.94 -2.27
CA VAL A 37 -9.76 -3.32 -0.98
C VAL A 37 -8.70 -3.57 0.09
N ARG A 38 -8.19 -4.80 0.22
CA ARG A 38 -7.11 -5.11 1.17
C ARG A 38 -5.86 -4.29 0.88
N TYR A 39 -5.48 -4.19 -0.40
CA TYR A 39 -4.31 -3.43 -0.83
C TYR A 39 -4.47 -1.94 -0.54
N ALA A 40 -5.62 -1.34 -0.86
CA ALA A 40 -5.90 0.07 -0.60
C ALA A 40 -5.82 0.40 0.90
N VAL A 41 -6.41 -0.44 1.77
CA VAL A 41 -6.34 -0.26 3.22
C VAL A 41 -4.90 -0.40 3.73
N ALA A 42 -4.16 -1.40 3.25
CA ALA A 42 -2.76 -1.60 3.63
C ALA A 42 -1.88 -0.41 3.20
N PHE A 43 -2.08 0.09 1.99
CA PHE A 43 -1.36 1.25 1.46
C PHE A 43 -1.58 2.51 2.33
N LEU A 44 -2.83 2.81 2.67
CA LEU A 44 -3.16 3.96 3.51
C LEU A 44 -2.61 3.79 4.93
N ALA A 45 -2.77 2.61 5.53
CA ALA A 45 -2.28 2.31 6.87
C ALA A 45 -0.74 2.44 6.95
N HIS A 46 -0.02 1.97 5.93
CA HIS A 46 1.43 2.11 5.86
C HIS A 46 1.85 3.59 5.79
N GLY A 47 1.14 4.40 5.01
CA GLY A 47 1.41 5.84 4.96
C GLY A 47 1.15 6.54 6.29
N TYR A 48 0.06 6.21 7.00
CA TYR A 48 -0.21 6.79 8.32
C TYR A 48 0.85 6.38 9.35
N ALA A 49 1.20 5.10 9.39
CA ALA A 49 2.26 4.61 10.27
C ALA A 49 3.58 5.36 10.00
N TRP A 50 3.98 5.48 8.73
CA TRP A 50 5.20 6.20 8.36
C TRP A 50 5.19 7.68 8.78
N VAL A 51 4.06 8.39 8.60
CA VAL A 51 3.96 9.81 9.00
C VAL A 51 4.01 9.98 10.53
N TRP A 52 3.39 9.08 11.29
CA TRP A 52 3.44 9.12 12.75
C TRP A 52 4.82 8.71 13.29
N GLU A 53 5.42 7.66 12.74
CA GLU A 53 6.76 7.20 13.11
C GLU A 53 7.86 8.23 12.80
N SER A 54 7.70 9.01 11.73
CA SER A 54 8.61 10.10 11.38
C SER A 54 8.43 11.36 12.23
N GLY A 55 7.41 11.41 13.10
CA GLY A 55 7.12 12.57 13.95
C GLY A 55 6.56 13.79 13.19
N LEU A 56 6.17 13.61 11.92
CA LEU A 56 5.61 14.69 11.09
C LEU A 56 4.19 15.06 11.49
N TYR A 57 3.42 14.09 12.01
CA TYR A 57 2.09 14.32 12.58
C TYR A 57 1.99 13.67 13.97
N PRO A 58 1.15 14.22 14.86
CA PRO A 58 0.81 13.55 16.11
C PRO A 58 0.12 12.21 15.84
N ASP A 59 0.36 11.25 16.71
CA ASP A 59 -0.28 9.93 16.64
C ASP A 59 -1.81 10.06 16.66
N GLY A 60 -2.47 9.26 15.83
CA GLY A 60 -3.92 9.29 15.63
C GLY A 60 -4.47 10.46 14.81
N VAL A 61 -3.62 11.41 14.37
CA VAL A 61 -4.06 12.50 13.48
C VAL A 61 -3.86 12.11 12.03
N ALA A 62 -4.97 12.06 11.27
CA ALA A 62 -4.93 11.79 9.84
C ALA A 62 -4.22 12.93 9.08
N PRO A 63 -3.21 12.63 8.24
CA PRO A 63 -2.58 13.63 7.39
C PRO A 63 -3.58 14.28 6.44
N ALA A 64 -3.53 15.61 6.31
CA ALA A 64 -4.48 16.35 5.47
C ALA A 64 -4.31 16.07 3.97
N ARG A 65 -3.07 15.77 3.55
CA ARG A 65 -2.73 15.43 2.16
C ARG A 65 -1.61 14.41 2.16
N MET A 66 -1.77 13.38 1.33
CA MET A 66 -0.73 12.43 1.01
C MET A 66 -0.47 12.47 -0.49
N ALA A 67 0.80 12.48 -0.87
CA ALA A 67 1.22 12.46 -2.27
C ALA A 67 2.04 11.19 -2.51
N VAL A 68 1.62 10.41 -3.50
CA VAL A 68 2.36 9.24 -3.95
C VAL A 68 3.30 9.68 -5.07
N ARG A 69 4.60 9.43 -4.91
CA ARG A 69 5.59 9.66 -5.96
C ARG A 69 5.90 8.32 -6.62
N VAL A 70 5.52 8.18 -7.88
CA VAL A 70 5.78 6.98 -8.68
C VAL A 70 6.71 7.40 -9.84
N PRO A 71 7.88 6.75 -10.01
CA PRO A 71 8.70 6.99 -11.20
C PRO A 71 7.95 6.54 -12.46
N ALA A 72 8.27 7.15 -13.59
CA ALA A 72 7.73 6.70 -14.88
C ALA A 72 8.16 5.24 -15.12
N TYR A 73 7.21 4.42 -15.60
CA TYR A 73 7.54 3.07 -16.05
C TYR A 73 8.36 3.17 -17.33
N ASP A 74 9.62 2.76 -17.29
CA ASP A 74 10.57 2.82 -18.41
C ASP A 74 10.62 1.52 -19.22
N GLY A 75 9.92 0.47 -18.78
CA GLY A 75 9.89 -0.83 -19.44
C GLY A 75 11.23 -1.58 -19.42
N VAL A 76 12.25 -1.03 -18.76
CA VAL A 76 13.55 -1.67 -18.64
C VAL A 76 13.43 -2.72 -17.53
N PRO A 77 13.68 -4.01 -17.81
CA PRO A 77 13.72 -5.02 -16.77
C PRO A 77 14.75 -4.58 -15.73
N THR A 78 14.30 -4.33 -14.49
CA THR A 78 15.22 -4.08 -13.38
C THR A 78 16.10 -5.32 -13.26
N ALA A 79 17.38 -5.19 -13.61
CA ALA A 79 18.32 -6.27 -13.40
C ALA A 79 18.28 -6.65 -11.91
N PRO A 80 18.16 -7.94 -11.55
CA PRO A 80 18.21 -8.34 -10.15
C PRO A 80 19.49 -7.76 -9.56
N ALA A 81 19.36 -6.98 -8.48
CA ALA A 81 20.50 -6.40 -7.80
C ALA A 81 21.55 -7.51 -7.63
N ALA A 82 22.73 -7.30 -8.21
CA ALA A 82 23.81 -8.26 -8.11
C ALA A 82 23.97 -8.56 -6.62
N ARG A 83 23.75 -9.83 -6.23
CA ARG A 83 24.05 -10.26 -4.88
C ARG A 83 25.51 -9.89 -4.67
N MET A 84 25.74 -8.92 -3.80
CA MET A 84 27.08 -8.55 -3.36
C MET A 84 27.64 -9.82 -2.74
N THR A 85 28.39 -10.58 -3.52
CA THR A 85 29.17 -11.69 -3.02
C THR A 85 30.20 -11.06 -2.11
N ASP A 86 30.00 -11.18 -0.81
CA ASP A 86 31.08 -11.00 0.15
C ASP A 86 32.25 -11.87 -0.30
N SER A 87 33.32 -11.23 -0.77
CA SER A 87 34.63 -11.86 -0.87
C SER A 87 35.22 -11.87 0.55
N PRO A 88 35.45 -13.04 1.18
CA PRO A 88 36.30 -13.07 2.35
C PRO A 88 37.75 -12.89 1.88
N GLY A 89 38.39 -11.89 2.49
CA GLY A 89 39.77 -11.52 2.23
C GLY A 89 40.78 -12.63 2.55
N ALA A 90 41.95 -12.42 1.97
CA ALA A 90 43.16 -13.20 2.14
C ALA A 90 43.52 -13.47 3.61
N ALA A 91 44.07 -14.65 3.84
CA ALA A 91 45.00 -14.95 4.92
C ALA A 91 46.26 -15.56 4.31
#